data_AF-A0A8J2HF92-F1
#
_entry.id   AF-A0A8J2HF92-F1
#
_cell.length_a   1.000
_cell.length_b   1.000
_cell.length_c   1.000
_cell.angle_alpha   90.00
_cell.angle_beta   90.00
_cell.angle_gamma   90.00
#
_symmetry.space_group_name_H-M   'P 1'
#
loop_
_entity.id
_entity.type
_entity.pdbx_description
1 polymer ?
#
loop_
_entity_poly.entity_id
_entity_poly.type
_entity_poly.pdbx_seq_one_letter_code
_entity_poly.pdbx_strand_id
1 'polypeptide(L)' 'MKEIAAACDASMPRLKNQSFHRPANWWSADIAELRKICHHLRRRATRAAKQSPSQDLYSIEYKQAKKTLN' A
#
# COMPACT_ATOMS: atom_id res chain seq x y z
N MET A 1 8.94 -0.86 46.23
CA MET A 1 9.47 -0.43 44.91
C MET A 1 8.74 -0.99 43.69
N LYS A 2 7.85 -1.99 43.79
CA LYS A 2 7.07 -2.50 42.65
C LYS A 2 5.96 -1.55 42.18
N GLU A 3 5.38 -0.78 43.10
CA GLU A 3 4.26 0.14 42.82
C GLU A 3 4.69 1.34 41.96
N ILE A 4 5.87 1.90 42.23
CA ILE A 4 6.43 3.01 41.43
C ILE A 4 6.68 2.54 39.99
N ALA A 5 7.27 1.36 39.81
CA ALA A 5 7.51 0.79 38.49
C ALA A 5 6.19 0.56 37.71
N ALA A 6 5.16 0.03 38.38
CA ALA A 6 3.85 -0.18 37.77
C ALA A 6 3.17 1.14 37.36
N ALA A 7 3.28 2.19 38.19
CA ALA A 7 2.75 3.51 37.87
C ALA A 7 3.48 4.14 36.68
N CYS A 8 4.80 3.97 36.59
CA CYS A 8 5.61 4.42 35.45
C CYS A 8 5.29 3.65 34.15
N ASP A 9 5.13 2.32 34.20
CA ASP A 9 4.75 1.54 33.03
C ASP A 9 3.30 1.86 32.56
N ALA A 10 2.40 2.17 33.49
CA ALA A 10 1.03 2.59 33.17
C ALA A 10 0.95 4.00 32.56
N SER A 11 1.82 4.92 32.98
CA SER A 11 1.91 6.27 32.43
C SER A 11 2.69 6.35 31.12
N MET A 12 3.43 5.31 30.75
CA MET A 12 4.23 5.21 29.53
C MET A 12 3.59 4.20 28.55
N PRO A 13 2.54 4.59 27.81
CA PRO A 13 1.93 3.72 26.82
C PRO A 13 2.95 3.35 25.74
N ARG A 14 3.35 2.08 25.73
CA ARG A 14 4.23 1.55 24.69
C ARG A 14 3.45 1.48 23.37
N LEU A 15 4.10 1.86 22.27
CA LEU A 15 3.53 1.71 20.94
C LEU A 15 3.16 0.25 20.74
N LYS A 16 1.86 -0.06 20.73
CA LYS A 16 1.39 -1.37 20.29
C LYS A 16 1.80 -1.43 18.82
N ASN A 17 2.73 -2.33 18.48
CA ASN A 17 3.14 -2.59 17.11
C ASN A 17 1.94 -3.16 16.34
N GLN A 18 0.98 -2.31 16.00
CA GLN A 18 -0.08 -2.57 15.04
C GLN A 18 0.51 -2.39 13.65
N SER A 19 1.54 -3.17 13.30
CA SER A 19 1.96 -3.23 11.89
C SER A 19 0.94 -4.10 11.14
N PHE A 20 -0.25 -3.56 10.92
CA PHE A 20 -1.19 -4.12 9.94
C PHE A 20 -0.62 -4.04 8.52
N HIS A 21 0.43 -3.24 8.33
CA HIS A 21 1.15 -3.11 7.08
C HIS A 21 2.27 -4.14 6.99
N ARG A 22 2.32 -4.82 5.84
CA ARG A 22 3.41 -5.70 5.45
C ARG A 22 4.73 -4.92 5.59
N PRO A 23 5.81 -5.49 6.16
CA PRO A 23 7.09 -4.81 6.27
C PRO A 23 7.53 -4.35 4.87
N ALA A 24 7.44 -3.04 4.63
CA ALA A 24 7.79 -2.43 3.36
C ALA A 24 9.30 -2.22 3.35
N ASN A 25 10.02 -3.22 2.82
CA ASN A 25 11.41 -3.01 2.47
C ASN A 25 11.47 -1.91 1.41
N TRP A 26 12.28 -0.88 1.67
CA TRP A 26 12.46 0.32 0.86
C TRP A 26 12.74 0.02 -0.63
N TRP A 27 13.18 -1.20 -0.95
CA TRP A 27 13.24 -1.72 -2.31
C TRP A 27 13.23 -3.27 -2.31
N SER A 28 12.27 -3.88 -3.00
CA SER A 28 12.28 -5.32 -3.32
C SER A 28 11.92 -5.55 -4.79
N ALA A 29 12.35 -6.70 -5.32
CA ALA A 29 12.02 -7.13 -6.68
C ALA A 29 10.49 -7.19 -6.88
N ASP A 30 9.75 -7.65 -5.87
CA ASP A 30 8.28 -7.72 -5.89
C ASP A 30 7.65 -6.32 -6.06
N ILE A 31 8.11 -5.33 -5.27
CA ILE A 31 7.62 -3.95 -5.39
C ILE A 31 7.98 -3.36 -6.76
N ALA A 32 9.15 -3.70 -7.32
CA ALA A 32 9.56 -3.26 -8.64
C ALA A 32 8.64 -3.83 -9.75
N GLU A 33 8.31 -5.12 -9.69
CA GLU A 33 7.37 -5.74 -10.64
C GLU A 33 5.95 -5.18 -10.50
N LEU A 34 5.45 -5.01 -9.27
CA LEU A 34 4.15 -4.39 -9.01
C LEU A 34 4.08 -2.96 -9.58
N ARG A 35 5.16 -2.17 -9.44
CA ARG A 35 5.25 -0.84 -10.05
C ARG A 35 5.26 -0.89 -11.58
N LYS A 36 6.00 -1.82 -12.19
CA LYS A 36 5.99 -2.01 -13.66
C LYS A 36 4.59 -2.30 -14.19
N ILE A 37 3.88 -3.23 -13.55
CA ILE A 37 2.50 -3.61 -13.91
C ILE A 37 1.57 -2.41 -13.74
N CYS A 38 1.63 -1.74 -12.59
CA CYS A 38 0.80 -0.55 -12.30
C CYS A 38 1.04 0.56 -13.34
N HIS A 39 2.29 0.84 -13.70
CA HIS A 39 2.63 1.83 -14.72
C HIS A 39 2.15 1.42 -16.12
N HIS A 40 2.23 0.14 -16.48
CA HIS A 40 1.69 -0.37 -17.73
C HIS A 40 0.18 -0.15 -17.83
N LEU A 41 -0.58 -0.57 -16.79
CA LEU A 41 -2.03 -0.43 -16.74
C LEU A 41 -2.47 1.03 -16.72
N ARG A 42 -1.77 1.89 -15.98
CA ARG A 42 -2.02 3.34 -16.00
C ARG A 42 -1.92 3.91 -17.41
N ARG A 43 -0.82 3.59 -18.12
CA ARG A 43 -0.63 4.07 -19.50
C ARG A 43 -1.73 3.57 -20.43
N ARG A 44 -2.14 2.30 -20.30
CA ARG A 44 -3.25 1.72 -21.06
C ARG A 44 -4.57 2.47 -20.80
N ALA A 45 -4.92 2.67 -19.53
CA ALA A 45 -6.13 3.40 -19.14
C ALA A 45 -6.12 4.85 -19.63
N THR A 46 -5.00 5.58 -19.46
CA THR A 46 -4.89 6.97 -19.91
C THR A 46 -4.99 7.12 -21.43
N ARG A 47 -4.42 6.18 -22.20
CA ARG A 47 -4.53 6.17 -23.66
C ARG A 47 -5.95 5.84 -24.12
N ALA A 48 -6.60 4.88 -23.46
CA ALA A 48 -7.97 4.48 -23.78
C ALA A 48 -9.03 5.52 -23.39
N ALA A 49 -8.72 6.40 -22.42
CA ALA A 49 -9.66 7.36 -21.83
C ALA A 49 -10.25 8.40 -22.80
N LYS A 50 -9.75 8.48 -24.04
CA LYS A 50 -10.27 9.40 -25.06
C LYS A 50 -10.79 8.70 -26.32
N GLN A 51 -10.67 7.37 -26.42
CA GLN A 51 -10.87 6.68 -27.70
C GLN A 51 -11.60 5.33 -27.60
N SER A 52 -11.76 4.74 -26.40
CA SER A 52 -12.20 3.36 -26.30
C SER A 52 -13.49 3.19 -25.49
N PRO A 53 -14.46 2.39 -25.99
CA PRO A 53 -15.63 1.97 -25.21
C PRO A 53 -15.28 1.18 -23.94
N SER A 54 -14.09 0.58 -23.88
CA SER A 54 -13.61 -0.22 -22.74
C SER A 54 -12.77 0.59 -21.74
N GLN A 55 -12.86 1.92 -21.77
CA GLN A 55 -12.18 2.81 -20.82
C GLN A 55 -12.41 2.41 -19.36
N ASP A 56 -13.65 2.05 -19.01
CA ASP A 56 -14.00 1.69 -17.65
C ASP A 56 -13.31 0.42 -17.16
N LEU A 57 -13.19 -0.59 -18.04
CA LEU A 57 -12.47 -1.83 -17.72
C LEU A 57 -11.00 -1.55 -17.41
N TYR A 58 -10.32 -0.75 -18.25
CA TYR A 58 -8.92 -0.41 -18.04
C TYR A 58 -8.69 0.45 -16.78
N SER A 59 -9.65 1.32 -16.47
CA SER A 59 -9.68 2.10 -15.23
C SER A 59 -9.77 1.20 -14.00
N ILE A 60 -10.65 0.19 -14.03
CA ILE A 60 -10.85 -0.77 -12.93
C ILE A 60 -9.56 -1.59 -12.70
N GLU A 61 -8.96 -2.13 -13.75
CA GLU A 61 -7.72 -2.91 -13.65
C GLU A 61 -6.56 -2.09 -13.07
N TYR A 62 -6.40 -0.84 -13.50
CA TYR A 62 -5.40 0.06 -12.92
C TYR A 62 -5.66 0.30 -11.42
N LYS A 63 -6.92 0.53 -11.02
CA LYS A 63 -7.28 0.73 -9.61
C LYS A 63 -6.98 -0.51 -8.76
N GLN A 64 -7.24 -1.70 -9.28
CA GLN A 64 -6.90 -2.96 -8.61
C GLN A 64 -5.38 -3.11 -8.44
N ALA A 65 -4.59 -2.88 -9.49
CA ALA A 65 -3.13 -2.94 -9.42
C ALA A 65 -2.50 -1.86 -8.52
N LYS A 66 -3.14 -0.70 -8.39
CA LYS A 66 -2.73 0.32 -7.41
C LYS A 66 -2.98 -0.14 -5.97
N LYS A 67 -4.08 -0.86 -5.74
CA LYS A 67 -4.42 -1.42 -4.42
C LYS A 67 -3.49 -2.56 -4.00
N THR A 68 -2.96 -3.34 -4.95
CA THR A 68 -2.00 -4.41 -4.62
C THR A 68 -0.59 -3.90 -4.32
N LEU A 69 -0.25 -2.68 -4.78
CA LEU A 69 1.04 -2.03 -4.51
C LEU A 69 1.11 -1.37 -3.12
N ASN A 70 -0.02 -1.00 -2.52
CA ASN A 70 -0.12 -0.26 -1.26
C ASN A 70 -0.69 -1.13 -0.13
#